data_AF-A0A6N6NLP0-F1
#
_entry.id   AF-A0A6N6NLP0-F1
#
_cell.length_a   1.000
_cell.length_b   1.000
_cell.length_c   1.000
_cell.angle_alpha   90.00
_cell.angle_beta   90.00
_cell.angle_gamma   90.00
#
_symmetry.space_group_name_H-M   'P 1'
#
loop_
_entity.id
_entity.type
_entity.pdbx_description
1 polymer ?
#
loop_
_entity_poly.entity_id
_entity_poly.type
_entity_poly.pdbx_seq_one_letter_code
_entity_poly.pdbx_strand_id
1 'polypeptide(L)'
;MEIEEMTLGDLLAWANSLGVCTFATGSGALEGRIVCEKGGARIDVGFGRYSPTIGDERANMRFVSVRAWQKDGGMGAPCGTLEKAERNVRLYAERYGLSEEHMQLSLF
;
A
#
# COMPACT_ATOMS: atom_id res chain seq x y z
N MET A 1 8.27 -13.99 5.95
CA MET A 1 7.97 -13.87 4.51
C MET A 1 8.82 -12.74 3.97
N GLU A 2 9.71 -13.02 3.02
CA GLU A 2 10.60 -12.01 2.45
C GLU A 2 9.94 -11.33 1.25
N ILE A 3 10.11 -10.01 1.11
CA ILE A 3 9.48 -9.22 0.04
C ILE A 3 9.89 -9.70 -1.36
N GLU A 4 11.11 -10.22 -1.51
CA GLU A 4 11.65 -10.71 -2.79
C GLU A 4 10.80 -11.85 -3.39
N GLU A 5 10.25 -12.73 -2.56
CA GLU A 5 9.51 -13.93 -2.99
C GLU A 5 7.99 -13.72 -3.07
N MET A 6 7.47 -12.64 -2.49
CA MET A 6 6.03 -12.40 -2.44
C MET A 6 5.41 -12.24 -3.82
N THR A 7 4.29 -12.88 -4.06
CA THR A 7 3.44 -12.64 -5.23
C THR A 7 2.46 -11.48 -4.96
N LEU A 8 1.71 -11.06 -5.99
CA LEU A 8 0.60 -10.12 -5.79
C LEU A 8 -0.51 -10.72 -4.92
N GLY A 9 -0.73 -12.04 -5.00
CA GLY A 9 -1.68 -12.76 -4.16
C GLY A 9 -1.26 -12.75 -2.69
N ASP A 10 0.03 -12.97 -2.40
CA ASP A 10 0.57 -12.89 -1.04
C ASP A 10 0.47 -11.48 -0.47
N LEU A 11 0.73 -10.47 -1.30
CA LEU A 11 0.57 -9.06 -0.92
C LEU A 11 -0.88 -8.72 -0.59
N LEU A 12 -1.83 -9.22 -1.40
CA LEU A 12 -3.27 -9.04 -1.15
C LEU A 12 -3.71 -9.71 0.15
N ALA A 13 -3.32 -10.97 0.37
CA ALA A 13 -3.64 -11.71 1.58
C ALA A 13 -3.06 -11.03 2.82
N TRP A 14 -1.79 -10.61 2.75
CA TRP A 14 -1.14 -9.84 3.81
C TRP A 14 -1.89 -8.54 4.11
N ALA A 15 -2.19 -7.72 3.09
CA ALA A 15 -2.83 -6.43 3.29
C ALA A 15 -4.23 -6.55 3.90
N ASN A 16 -5.01 -7.54 3.46
CA ASN A 16 -6.33 -7.82 4.05
C ASN A 16 -6.23 -8.40 5.47
N SER A 17 -5.17 -9.14 5.81
CA SER A 17 -4.96 -9.62 7.17
C SER A 17 -4.72 -8.50 8.20
N LEU A 18 -4.38 -7.28 7.75
CA LEU A 18 -4.16 -6.13 8.64
C LEU A 18 -5.47 -5.62 9.27
N GLY A 19 -6.63 -5.95 8.70
CA GLY A 19 -7.95 -5.46 9.15
C GLY A 19 -8.12 -3.94 9.05
N VAL A 20 -7.32 -3.28 8.20
CA VAL A 20 -7.34 -1.81 8.07
C VAL A 20 -8.34 -1.39 7.01
N CYS A 21 -8.33 -2.04 5.86
CA CYS A 21 -9.24 -1.80 4.75
C CYS A 21 -9.38 -3.07 3.91
N THR A 22 -10.48 -3.17 3.15
CA THR A 22 -10.65 -4.19 2.12
C THR A 22 -9.88 -3.81 0.85
N PHE A 23 -8.81 -4.53 0.56
CA PHE A 23 -8.02 -4.39 -0.66
C PHE A 23 -8.53 -5.35 -1.75
N ALA A 24 -8.46 -4.89 -3.01
CA ALA A 24 -8.70 -5.68 -4.21
C ALA A 24 -7.56 -5.48 -5.22
N THR A 25 -7.39 -6.39 -6.19
CA THR A 25 -6.40 -6.19 -7.26
C THR A 25 -6.78 -5.02 -8.15
N GLY A 26 -5.80 -4.16 -8.47
CA GLY A 26 -5.96 -3.05 -9.39
C GLY A 26 -6.18 -3.51 -10.83
N SER A 27 -6.81 -2.65 -11.63
CA SER A 27 -7.07 -2.87 -13.05
C SER A 27 -6.47 -1.75 -13.91
N GLY A 28 -6.25 -2.02 -15.20
CA GLY A 28 -5.71 -1.04 -16.15
C GLY A 28 -4.35 -0.50 -15.71
N ALA A 29 -4.22 0.82 -15.53
CA ALA A 29 -2.97 1.47 -15.14
C ALA A 29 -2.44 1.08 -13.74
N LEU A 30 -3.23 0.35 -12.94
CA LEU A 30 -2.85 -0.16 -11.62
C LEU A 30 -2.69 -1.68 -11.59
N GLU A 31 -2.65 -2.32 -12.75
CA GLU A 31 -2.32 -3.75 -12.84
C GLU A 31 -0.97 -4.02 -12.14
N GLY A 32 -0.91 -5.10 -11.34
CA GLY A 32 0.25 -5.39 -10.48
C GLY A 32 0.23 -4.71 -9.12
N ARG A 33 -0.87 -4.03 -8.74
CA ARG A 33 -1.07 -3.42 -7.43
C ARG A 33 -2.36 -3.91 -6.79
N ILE A 34 -2.47 -3.71 -5.49
CA ILE A 34 -3.73 -3.85 -4.75
C ILE A 34 -4.19 -2.48 -4.30
N VAL A 35 -5.50 -2.28 -4.20
CA VAL A 35 -6.12 -0.98 -4.02
C VAL A 35 -7.24 -1.08 -3.00
N CYS A 36 -7.28 -0.12 -2.09
CA CYS A 36 -8.39 0.18 -1.20
C CYS A 36 -8.90 1.59 -1.55
N GLU A 37 -10.20 1.78 -1.76
CA GLU A 37 -10.78 3.07 -2.14
C GLU A 37 -12.14 3.30 -1.46
N LYS A 38 -12.35 4.51 -0.92
CA LYS A 38 -13.64 4.97 -0.40
C LYS A 38 -13.71 6.49 -0.42
N GLY A 39 -14.87 7.06 -0.77
CA GLY A 39 -15.13 8.50 -0.62
C GLY A 39 -14.15 9.42 -1.37
N GLY A 40 -13.54 8.94 -2.46
CA GLY A 40 -12.52 9.66 -3.22
C GLY A 40 -11.12 9.66 -2.58
N ALA A 41 -10.92 8.92 -1.48
CA ALA A 41 -9.62 8.56 -0.95
C ALA A 41 -9.23 7.15 -1.44
N ARG A 42 -7.94 6.93 -1.68
CA ARG A 42 -7.40 5.64 -2.13
C ARG A 42 -6.04 5.35 -1.52
N ILE A 43 -5.78 4.09 -1.22
CA ILE A 43 -4.46 3.54 -0.96
C ILE A 43 -4.17 2.49 -2.03
N ASP A 44 -3.04 2.60 -2.73
CA ASP A 44 -2.50 1.50 -3.53
C ASP A 44 -1.20 0.96 -2.92
N VAL A 45 -1.08 -0.37 -2.97
CA VAL A 45 0.10 -1.09 -2.51
C VAL A 45 0.59 -1.96 -3.66
N GLY A 46 1.88 -1.88 -3.97
CA GLY A 46 2.45 -2.66 -5.07
C GLY A 46 3.94 -2.87 -4.87
N PHE A 47 4.56 -3.55 -5.82
CA PHE A 47 6.01 -3.77 -5.78
C PHE A 47 6.75 -2.73 -6.61
N GLY A 48 7.94 -2.36 -6.15
CA GLY A 48 8.91 -1.56 -6.89
C GLY A 48 10.32 -2.12 -6.70
N ARG A 49 11.27 -1.57 -7.45
CA ARG A 49 12.71 -1.83 -7.28
C ARG A 49 13.44 -0.51 -7.19
N TYR A 50 14.43 -0.41 -6.31
CA TYR A 50 15.28 0.77 -6.26
C TYR A 50 16.08 0.88 -7.56
N SER A 51 16.13 2.08 -8.13
CA SER A 51 16.94 2.32 -9.32
C SER A 51 18.41 2.10 -8.99
N PRO A 52 19.19 1.47 -9.88
CA PRO A 52 20.61 1.32 -9.68
C PRO A 52 21.29 2.69 -9.81
N THR A 53 21.66 3.28 -8.67
CA THR A 53 22.51 4.48 -8.59
C THR A 53 23.89 4.09 -8.07
N ILE A 54 24.95 4.72 -8.60
CA ILE A 54 26.34 4.46 -8.19
C ILE A 54 26.48 4.71 -6.68
N GLY A 55 26.92 3.69 -5.94
CA GLY A 55 27.12 3.75 -4.49
C GLY A 55 25.88 3.44 -3.63
N ASP A 56 24.75 3.04 -4.24
CA ASP A 56 23.58 2.59 -3.48
C ASP A 56 23.57 1.07 -3.32
N GLU A 57 23.78 0.60 -2.09
CA GLU A 57 23.72 -0.80 -1.70
C GLU A 57 22.33 -1.43 -1.91
N ARG A 58 21.29 -0.60 -2.09
CA ARG A 58 19.92 -1.06 -2.35
C ARG A 58 19.59 -1.24 -3.83
N ALA A 59 20.55 -1.05 -4.74
CA ALA A 59 20.34 -1.20 -6.16
C ALA A 59 19.63 -2.53 -6.49
N ASN A 60 18.54 -2.45 -7.26
CA ASN A 60 17.68 -3.56 -7.65
C ASN A 60 16.92 -4.29 -6.53
N MET A 61 17.10 -3.95 -5.26
CA MET A 61 16.32 -4.54 -4.17
C MET A 61 14.83 -4.23 -4.34
N ARG A 62 13.99 -5.23 -4.19
CA ARG A 62 12.53 -5.12 -4.24
C ARG A 62 12.01 -4.49 -2.97
N PHE A 63 11.01 -3.62 -3.12
CA PHE A 63 10.30 -3.00 -2.00
C PHE A 63 8.80 -3.02 -2.24
N VAL A 64 8.04 -2.86 -1.15
CA VAL A 64 6.61 -2.56 -1.22
C VAL A 64 6.42 -1.05 -1.29
N SER A 65 5.83 -0.56 -2.36
CA SER A 65 5.38 0.82 -2.49
C SER A 65 4.01 0.95 -1.84
N VAL A 66 3.88 1.78 -0.82
CA VAL A 66 2.57 2.17 -0.28
C VAL A 66 2.34 3.62 -0.68
N ARG A 67 1.25 3.91 -1.38
CA ARG A 67 0.87 5.28 -1.70
C ARG A 67 -0.60 5.49 -1.39
N ALA A 68 -0.94 6.72 -1.07
CA ALA A 68 -2.28 7.13 -0.73
C ALA A 68 -2.55 8.53 -1.27
N TRP A 69 -3.79 8.77 -1.66
CA TRP A 69 -4.22 10.09 -2.14
C TRP A 69 -5.67 10.36 -1.82
N GLN A 70 -5.94 11.65 -1.67
CA GLN A 70 -7.27 12.24 -1.67
C GLN A 70 -7.16 13.59 -2.40
N LYS A 71 -8.30 14.18 -2.77
CA LYS A 71 -8.45 15.41 -3.59
C LYS A 71 -7.35 16.48 -3.47
N ASP A 72 -6.79 16.70 -2.28
CA ASP A 72 -5.84 17.79 -1.99
C ASP A 72 -4.35 17.37 -1.96
N GLY A 73 -4.04 16.11 -2.26
CA GLY A 73 -2.66 15.65 -2.34
C GLY A 73 -2.46 14.17 -2.05
N GLY A 74 -1.28 13.68 -2.42
CA GLY A 74 -0.87 12.30 -2.22
C GLY A 74 0.41 12.18 -1.40
N MET A 75 0.60 11.00 -0.83
CA MET A 75 1.82 10.60 -0.15
C MET A 75 2.20 9.20 -0.56
N GLY A 76 3.49 8.90 -0.52
CA GLY A 76 3.96 7.56 -0.84
C GLY A 76 5.36 7.34 -0.30
N ALA A 77 5.64 6.09 0.05
CA ALA A 77 6.95 5.71 0.56
C ALA A 77 7.34 4.32 0.06
N PRO A 78 8.62 4.12 -0.32
CA PRO A 78 9.16 2.79 -0.49
C PRO A 78 9.39 2.13 0.88
N CYS A 79 8.91 0.90 1.01
CA CYS A 79 8.99 0.08 2.23
C CYS A 79 9.86 -1.15 1.95
N GLY A 80 11.08 -1.14 2.50
CA GLY A 80 12.00 -2.28 2.43
C GLY A 80 11.63 -3.43 3.36
N THR A 81 10.61 -3.27 4.22
CA THR A 81 10.10 -4.31 5.12
C THR A 81 8.57 -4.26 5.17
N LEU A 82 7.93 -5.40 5.47
CA LEU A 82 6.48 -5.48 5.65
C LEU A 82 6.00 -4.69 6.87
N GLU A 83 6.80 -4.64 7.95
CA GLU A 83 6.50 -3.83 9.13
C GLU A 83 6.40 -2.33 8.78
N LYS A 84 7.34 -1.83 7.97
CA LYS A 84 7.29 -0.44 7.49
C LYS A 84 6.08 -0.21 6.58
N ALA A 85 5.74 -1.20 5.75
CA ALA A 85 4.56 -1.12 4.88
C ALA A 85 3.27 -1.08 5.69
N GLU A 86 3.12 -1.95 6.69
CA GLU A 86 1.98 -1.96 7.60
C GLU A 86 1.80 -0.61 8.30
N ARG A 87 2.87 -0.08 8.89
CA ARG A 87 2.83 1.22 9.57
C ARG A 87 2.33 2.32 8.65
N ASN A 88 2.80 2.35 7.40
CA ASN A 88 2.36 3.34 6.41
C ASN A 88 0.92 3.11 5.98
N VAL A 89 0.47 1.86 5.77
CA VAL A 89 -0.93 1.55 5.46
C VAL A 89 -1.85 2.06 6.57
N ARG A 90 -1.54 1.78 7.84
CA ARG A 90 -2.33 2.25 8.99
C ARG A 90 -2.36 3.78 9.05
N LEU A 91 -1.19 4.43 8.99
CA LEU A 91 -1.08 5.88 9.03
C LEU A 91 -1.88 6.56 7.91
N TYR A 92 -1.80 6.02 6.68
CA TYR A 92 -2.49 6.60 5.54
C TYR A 92 -3.99 6.33 5.61
N ALA A 93 -4.40 5.15 6.08
CA ALA A 93 -5.80 4.82 6.24
C ALA A 93 -6.47 5.70 7.30
N GLU A 94 -5.81 5.95 8.42
CA GLU A 94 -6.28 6.89 9.44
C GLU A 94 -6.39 8.31 8.87
N ARG A 95 -5.32 8.81 8.25
CA ARG A 95 -5.29 10.16 7.68
C ARG A 95 -6.37 10.44 6.64
N TYR A 96 -6.72 9.43 5.83
CA TYR A 96 -7.67 9.58 4.74
C TYR A 96 -9.06 8.97 5.04
N GLY A 97 -9.31 8.55 6.28
CA GLY A 97 -10.62 8.01 6.70
C GLY A 97 -10.98 6.66 6.04
N LEU A 98 -9.97 5.85 5.71
CA LEU A 98 -10.10 4.54 5.08
C LEU A 98 -10.00 3.38 6.08
N SER A 99 -9.86 3.62 7.39
CA SER A 99 -9.87 2.52 8.37
C SER A 99 -11.29 1.97 8.58
N GLU A 100 -11.45 0.65 8.78
CA GLU A 100 -12.76 0.01 8.98
C GLU A 100 -13.57 0.65 10.13
N GLU A 101 -12.92 1.10 11.19
CA GLU A 101 -13.56 1.82 12.31
C GLU A 101 -14.18 3.16 11.86
N HIS A 102 -13.47 3.94 11.05
CA HIS A 102 -14.02 5.15 10.43
C HIS A 102 -15.08 4.81 9.36
N MET A 103 -14.97 3.64 8.73
CA MET A 103 -15.96 3.19 7.77
C MET A 103 -17.32 2.90 8.41
N GLN A 104 -17.35 2.35 9.62
CA GLN A 104 -18.59 2.08 10.36
C GLN A 104 -19.25 3.37 10.87
N LEU A 105 -18.47 4.37 11.29
CA LEU A 105 -19.00 5.65 11.79
C LEU A 105 -19.66 6.52 10.70
N SER A 106 -19.28 6.34 9.44
CA SER A 106 -19.83 7.10 8.30
C SER A 106 -21.16 6.55 7.73
N LEU A 107 -21.73 5.51 8.34
CA LEU A 107 -22.99 4.87 7.91
C LEU A 107 -24.21 5.26 8.77
N PHE A 108 -24.08 6.24 9.67
CA PHE A 108 -25.15 6.76 10.53
C PHE A 108 -25.40 8.25 10.31
#